data_AF-A0A431L447-F1
#
_entry.id   AF-A0A431L447-F1
#
_cell.length_a   1.000
_cell.length_b   1.000
_cell.length_c   1.000
_cell.angle_alpha   90.00
_cell.angle_beta   90.00
_cell.angle_gamma   90.00
#
_symmetry.space_group_name_H-M   'P 1'
#
loop_
_entity.id
_entity.type
_entity.pdbx_description
1 polymer ?
#
loop_
_entity_poly.entity_id
_entity_poly.type
_entity_poly.pdbx_seq_one_letter_code
_entity_poly.pdbx_strand_id
1 'polypeptide(L)'
;MTARLALLALLLAALSPARAQDARRDPTELPSVLRASLEAAQAASAASGAEPGVTAIRQVVFADGRAFVVQRGRRYGIGELLDGARIERISEQAVWLREAGQLRREPLYGGVEKRTPAPAASAASGVKKSKEKP
;
A
#
# COMPACT_ATOMS: atom_id res chain seq x y z
N MET A 1 -65.55 4.52 2.75
CA MET A 1 -64.75 3.59 3.59
C MET A 1 -63.34 3.32 3.05
N THR A 2 -63.05 3.61 1.78
CA THR A 2 -61.75 3.33 1.13
C THR A 2 -60.59 4.23 1.58
N ALA A 3 -60.84 5.51 1.89
CA ALA A 3 -59.78 6.45 2.29
C ALA A 3 -59.16 6.15 3.67
N ARG A 4 -59.95 5.62 4.62
CA ARG A 4 -59.45 5.20 5.94
C ARG A 4 -58.57 3.95 5.85
N LEU A 5 -58.89 3.02 4.94
CA LEU A 5 -58.06 1.85 4.67
C LEU A 5 -56.73 2.23 4.03
N ALA A 6 -56.72 3.19 3.11
CA ALA A 6 -55.50 3.68 2.48
C ALA A 6 -54.58 4.38 3.49
N LEU A 7 -55.14 5.17 4.40
CA LEU A 7 -54.38 5.82 5.46
C LEU A 7 -53.80 4.81 6.46
N LEU A 8 -54.57 3.76 6.79
CA LEU A 8 -54.11 2.68 7.69
C LEU A 8 -52.98 1.86 7.06
N ALA A 9 -53.07 1.57 5.75
CA ALA A 9 -52.03 0.87 5.00
C ALA A 9 -50.73 1.69 4.91
N LEU A 10 -50.84 3.02 4.74
CA LEU A 10 -49.69 3.90 4.72
C LEU A 10 -49.01 4.02 6.10
N LEU A 11 -49.78 4.03 7.18
CA LEU A 11 -49.25 4.04 8.56
C LEU A 11 -48.54 2.72 8.91
N LEU A 12 -49.04 1.58 8.42
CA LEU A 12 -48.40 0.27 8.65
C LEU A 12 -47.05 0.15 7.91
N ALA A 13 -46.90 0.76 6.73
CA ALA A 13 -45.64 0.73 5.99
C ALA A 13 -44.52 1.53 6.68
N ALA A 14 -44.88 2.63 7.33
CA ALA A 14 -43.96 3.51 8.05
C ALA A 14 -43.43 2.93 9.38
N LEU A 15 -44.09 1.89 9.93
CA LEU A 15 -43.65 1.20 11.15
C LEU A 15 -42.63 0.08 10.90
N SER A 16 -42.10 -0.04 9.68
CA SER A 16 -41.07 -1.04 9.38
C SER A 16 -39.84 -0.78 10.26
N PRO A 17 -39.52 -1.66 11.23
CA PRO A 17 -38.32 -1.49 12.02
C PRO A 17 -37.14 -1.56 11.05
N ALA A 18 -36.32 -0.51 11.03
CA ALA A 18 -35.00 -0.55 10.43
C ALA A 18 -34.32 -1.80 10.98
N ARG A 19 -34.15 -2.81 10.12
CA ARG A 19 -33.56 -4.10 10.48
C ARG A 19 -32.14 -3.79 10.93
N ALA A 20 -31.93 -3.71 12.24
CA ALA A 20 -30.60 -3.71 12.83
C ALA A 20 -29.90 -4.97 12.31
N GLN A 21 -28.92 -4.80 11.44
CA GLN A 21 -28.17 -5.88 10.78
C GLN A 21 -27.15 -6.52 11.73
N ASP A 22 -27.46 -6.63 13.02
CA ASP A 22 -26.66 -7.32 14.02
C ASP A 22 -27.20 -8.73 14.32
N ALA A 23 -27.87 -9.34 13.34
CA ALA A 23 -28.20 -10.76 13.38
C ALA A 23 -26.94 -11.57 13.04
N ARG A 24 -26.13 -11.85 14.07
CA ARG A 24 -25.15 -12.95 14.14
C ARG A 24 -24.39 -13.17 12.83
N ARG A 25 -23.68 -12.12 12.38
CA ARG A 25 -22.79 -12.19 11.22
C ARG A 25 -21.77 -13.30 11.46
N ASP A 26 -21.57 -14.15 10.46
CA ASP A 26 -20.49 -15.13 10.49
C ASP A 26 -19.15 -14.37 10.68
N PRO A 27 -18.39 -14.62 11.75
CA PRO A 27 -17.12 -13.93 11.98
C PRO A 27 -16.07 -14.23 10.91
N THR A 28 -16.30 -15.24 10.05
CA THR A 28 -15.44 -15.55 8.90
C THR A 28 -15.84 -14.79 7.63
N GLU A 29 -17.01 -14.15 7.61
CA GLU A 29 -17.40 -13.32 6.48
C GLU A 29 -16.60 -12.01 6.44
N LEU A 30 -15.88 -11.81 5.33
CA LEU A 30 -15.21 -10.55 5.05
C LEU A 30 -16.19 -9.37 5.06
N PRO A 31 -15.87 -8.26 5.77
CA PRO A 31 -16.65 -7.04 5.71
C PRO A 31 -16.85 -6.57 4.27
N SER A 32 -18.02 -5.99 3.97
CA SER A 32 -18.38 -5.56 2.61
C SER A 32 -17.39 -4.56 2.01
N VAL A 33 -16.82 -3.67 2.84
CA VAL A 33 -15.80 -2.70 2.43
C VAL A 33 -14.51 -3.38 1.94
N LEU A 34 -14.08 -4.44 2.65
CA LEU A 34 -12.92 -5.24 2.26
C LEU A 34 -13.20 -6.05 0.99
N ARG A 35 -14.41 -6.60 0.86
CA ARG A 35 -14.87 -7.33 -0.34
C ARG A 35 -14.81 -6.44 -1.59
N ALA A 36 -15.34 -5.23 -1.51
CA ALA A 36 -15.29 -4.24 -2.59
C ALA A 36 -13.86 -3.82 -2.95
N SER A 37 -12.98 -3.70 -1.94
CA SER A 37 -11.56 -3.38 -2.15
C SER A 37 -10.82 -4.51 -2.85
N LEU A 38 -11.14 -5.77 -2.53
CA LEU A 38 -10.55 -6.94 -3.17
C LEU A 38 -11.01 -7.07 -4.63
N GLU A 39 -12.27 -6.78 -4.92
CA GLU A 39 -12.79 -6.74 -6.30
C GLU A 39 -12.14 -5.61 -7.11
N ALA A 40 -11.99 -4.42 -6.53
CA ALA A 40 -11.29 -3.31 -7.16
C ALA A 40 -9.80 -3.62 -7.40
N ALA A 41 -9.12 -4.27 -6.46
CA ALA A 41 -7.73 -4.70 -6.61
C ALA A 41 -7.57 -5.77 -7.70
N GLN A 42 -8.48 -6.73 -7.77
CA GLN A 42 -8.50 -7.74 -8.84
C GLN A 42 -8.77 -7.12 -10.21
N ALA A 43 -9.72 -6.19 -10.30
CA ALA A 43 -9.99 -5.44 -11.52
C ALA A 43 -8.78 -4.59 -11.96
N ALA A 44 -8.09 -3.94 -11.01
CA ALA A 44 -6.87 -3.19 -11.29
C ALA A 44 -5.71 -4.11 -11.74
N SER A 45 -5.57 -5.29 -11.13
CA SER A 45 -4.58 -6.29 -11.53
C SER A 45 -4.84 -6.82 -12.95
N ALA A 46 -6.10 -7.07 -13.31
CA ALA A 46 -6.50 -7.50 -14.64
C ALA A 46 -6.32 -6.38 -15.70
N ALA A 47 -6.63 -5.13 -15.36
CA ALA A 47 -6.45 -3.98 -16.24
C ALA A 47 -4.97 -3.60 -16.44
N SER A 48 -4.11 -3.89 -15.47
CA SER A 48 -2.68 -3.61 -15.56
C SER A 48 -1.95 -4.57 -16.51
N GLY A 49 -2.56 -5.68 -16.95
CA GLY A 49 -1.88 -6.74 -17.73
C GLY A 49 -0.64 -7.31 -17.05
N ALA A 50 -0.40 -6.93 -15.79
CA ALA A 50 0.76 -7.26 -15.01
C ALA A 50 0.41 -8.51 -14.21
N GLU A 51 0.30 -9.63 -14.92
CA GLU A 51 0.74 -10.88 -14.29
C GLU A 51 2.15 -10.59 -13.80
N PRO A 52 2.43 -10.69 -12.48
CA PRO A 52 3.76 -10.42 -11.99
C PRO A 52 4.63 -11.51 -12.55
N GLY A 53 5.29 -11.19 -13.67
CA GLY A 53 6.09 -12.13 -14.44
C GLY A 53 7.01 -12.86 -13.49
N VAL A 54 7.36 -14.10 -13.82
CA VAL A 54 8.28 -14.94 -13.03
C VAL A 54 9.62 -14.21 -12.72
N THR A 55 9.89 -13.10 -13.41
CA THR A 55 11.03 -12.18 -13.29
C THR A 55 10.80 -10.94 -12.41
N ALA A 56 9.63 -10.77 -11.79
CA ALA A 56 9.36 -9.61 -10.92
C ALA A 56 10.20 -9.72 -9.65
N ILE A 57 10.95 -8.66 -9.33
CA ILE A 57 11.78 -8.62 -8.12
C ILE A 57 10.87 -8.39 -6.91
N ARG A 58 10.76 -9.39 -6.04
CA ARG A 58 9.86 -9.36 -4.87
C ARG A 58 10.55 -9.09 -3.56
N GLN A 59 11.87 -9.30 -3.48
CA GLN A 59 12.59 -9.28 -2.23
C GLN A 59 13.93 -8.56 -2.37
N VAL A 60 14.14 -7.61 -1.45
CA VAL A 60 15.41 -6.94 -1.23
C VAL A 60 15.78 -7.08 0.24
N VAL A 61 17.05 -7.33 0.52
CA VAL A 61 17.60 -7.46 1.87
C VAL A 61 18.74 -6.46 2.02
N PHE A 62 18.77 -5.77 3.17
CA PHE A 62 19.88 -4.93 3.58
C PHE A 62 20.67 -5.66 4.66
N ALA A 63 21.92 -5.99 4.38
CA ALA A 63 22.82 -6.68 5.30
C ALA A 63 24.22 -6.06 5.18
N ASP A 64 24.92 -5.88 6.31
CA ASP A 64 26.28 -5.34 6.35
C ASP A 64 26.43 -3.98 5.63
N GLY A 65 25.40 -3.13 5.70
CA GLY A 65 25.36 -1.83 5.02
C GLY A 65 25.21 -1.91 3.50
N ARG A 66 24.94 -3.10 2.95
CA ARG A 66 24.77 -3.35 1.51
C ARG A 66 23.39 -3.87 1.20
N ALA A 67 22.89 -3.52 0.02
CA ALA A 67 21.61 -3.97 -0.48
C ALA A 67 21.78 -5.15 -1.43
N PHE A 68 20.89 -6.13 -1.34
CA PHE A 68 20.89 -7.34 -2.17
C PHE A 68 19.47 -7.63 -2.66
N VAL A 69 19.33 -7.99 -3.93
CA VAL A 69 18.12 -8.61 -4.46
C VAL A 69 18.15 -10.10 -4.14
N VAL A 70 17.04 -10.66 -3.66
CA VAL A 70 16.92 -12.10 -3.42
C VAL A 70 16.02 -12.72 -4.48
N GLN A 71 16.58 -13.62 -5.29
CA GLN A 71 15.87 -14.34 -6.34
C GLN A 71 16.21 -15.83 -6.25
N ARG A 72 15.19 -16.69 -6.17
CA ARG A 72 15.36 -18.17 -6.07
C ARG A 72 16.34 -18.59 -4.98
N GLY A 73 16.31 -17.91 -3.83
CA GLY A 73 17.17 -18.18 -2.67
C GLY A 73 18.61 -17.68 -2.79
N ARG A 74 18.97 -16.98 -3.87
CA ARG A 74 20.31 -16.39 -4.07
C ARG A 74 20.28 -14.88 -3.90
N ARG A 75 21.35 -14.33 -3.33
CA ARG A 75 21.55 -12.88 -3.15
C ARG A 75 22.34 -12.33 -4.34
N TYR A 76 21.84 -11.25 -4.92
CA TYR A 76 22.48 -10.53 -6.02
C TYR A 76 22.75 -9.08 -5.61
N GLY A 77 24.00 -8.64 -5.71
CA GLY A 77 24.43 -7.28 -5.36
C GLY A 77 24.42 -6.32 -6.55
N ILE A 78 24.70 -5.04 -6.27
CA ILE A 78 24.96 -4.03 -7.31
C ILE A 78 26.17 -4.48 -8.14
N GLY A 79 26.04 -4.42 -9.45
CA GLY A 79 27.02 -4.87 -10.44
C GLY A 79 26.86 -6.32 -10.87
N GLU A 80 26.04 -7.13 -10.20
CA GLU A 80 25.81 -8.51 -10.60
C GLU A 80 24.69 -8.62 -11.65
N LEU A 81 24.65 -9.75 -12.36
CA LEU A 81 23.63 -10.05 -13.35
C LEU A 81 22.48 -10.81 -12.71
N LEU A 82 21.27 -10.31 -12.90
CA LEU A 82 20.01 -10.93 -12.52
C LEU A 82 19.20 -11.18 -13.80
N ASP A 83 19.00 -12.46 -14.14
CA ASP A 83 18.26 -12.89 -15.34
C ASP A 83 18.73 -12.19 -16.64
N GLY A 84 20.04 -11.91 -16.75
CA GLY A 84 20.66 -11.25 -17.93
C GLY A 84 20.74 -9.73 -17.85
N ALA A 85 20.09 -9.09 -16.88
CA ALA A 85 20.18 -7.65 -16.64
C ALA A 85 21.17 -7.32 -15.50
N ARG A 86 21.98 -6.28 -15.66
CA ARG A 86 22.92 -5.82 -14.62
C ARG A 86 22.20 -4.97 -13.58
N ILE A 87 22.40 -5.28 -12.31
CA ILE A 87 21.86 -4.44 -11.22
C ILE A 87 22.72 -3.18 -11.09
N GLU A 88 22.12 -2.02 -11.30
CA GLU A 88 22.80 -0.73 -11.22
C GLU A 88 22.58 -0.04 -9.87
N ARG A 89 21.37 -0.17 -9.33
CA ARG A 89 21.00 0.45 -8.06
C ARG A 89 19.92 -0.36 -7.37
N ILE A 90 20.03 -0.48 -6.06
CA ILE A 90 19.02 -1.09 -5.21
C ILE A 90 18.59 -0.05 -4.19
N SER A 91 17.29 0.14 -4.04
CA SER A 91 16.69 0.96 -2.98
C SER A 91 15.56 0.19 -2.30
N GLU A 92 15.03 0.76 -1.23
CA GLU A 92 13.88 0.19 -0.50
C GLU A 92 12.60 0.11 -1.35
N GLN A 93 12.48 0.93 -2.41
CA GLN A 93 11.23 1.08 -3.17
C GLN A 93 11.32 0.50 -4.59
N ALA A 94 12.52 0.47 -5.14
CA ALA A 94 12.76 0.06 -6.51
C ALA A 94 14.19 -0.44 -6.72
N VAL A 95 14.34 -1.26 -7.75
CA VAL A 95 15.62 -1.72 -8.28
C VAL A 95 15.78 -1.18 -9.70
N TRP A 96 16.98 -0.71 -10.04
CA TRP A 96 17.32 -0.29 -11.38
C TRP A 96 18.18 -1.37 -12.03
N LEU A 97 17.69 -1.86 -13.16
CA LEU A 97 18.31 -2.92 -13.95
C LEU A 97 18.74 -2.36 -15.30
N ARG A 98 19.92 -2.72 -15.77
CA ARG A 98 20.42 -2.37 -17.10
C ARG A 98 20.43 -3.59 -18.00
N GLU A 99 19.67 -3.52 -19.08
CA GLU A 99 19.51 -4.60 -20.05
C GLU A 99 19.69 -4.04 -21.45
N ALA A 100 20.59 -4.62 -22.26
CA ALA A 100 20.91 -4.14 -23.60
C ALA A 100 21.20 -2.62 -23.68
N GLY A 101 21.82 -2.05 -22.64
CA GLY A 101 22.12 -0.62 -22.55
C GLY A 101 20.97 0.27 -22.06
N GLN A 102 19.75 -0.26 -21.93
CA GLN A 102 18.59 0.46 -21.41
C GLN A 102 18.49 0.30 -19.89
N LEU A 103 18.17 1.39 -19.19
CA LEU A 103 17.95 1.38 -17.74
C LEU A 103 16.46 1.25 -17.43
N ARG A 104 16.05 0.10 -16.88
CA ARG A 104 14.68 -0.17 -16.42
C ARG A 104 14.58 0.03 -14.92
N ARG A 105 13.52 0.71 -14.46
CA ARG A 105 13.15 0.80 -13.04
C ARG A 105 12.08 -0.25 -12.74
N GLU A 106 12.40 -1.15 -11.82
CA GLU A 106 11.50 -2.18 -11.31
C GLU A 106 10.99 -1.77 -9.91
N PRO A 107 9.71 -1.40 -9.75
CA PRO A 107 9.15 -1.11 -8.43
C PRO A 107 8.96 -2.39 -7.61
N LEU A 108 9.35 -2.36 -6.33
CA LEU A 108 9.18 -3.50 -5.41
C LEU A 108 7.74 -3.58 -4.86
N TYR A 109 7.14 -2.43 -4.61
CA TYR A 109 5.81 -2.30 -4.01
C TYR A 109 4.97 -1.37 -4.87
N GLY A 110 4.11 -1.94 -5.73
CA GLY A 110 3.20 -1.17 -6.57
C GLY A 110 2.22 -0.36 -5.72
N GLY A 111 2.06 0.94 -6.03
CA GLY A 111 1.13 1.84 -5.35
C GLY A 111 1.57 2.29 -3.95
N VAL A 112 2.74 1.88 -3.45
CA VAL A 112 3.29 2.35 -2.18
C VAL A 112 4.34 3.43 -2.46
N GLU A 113 4.09 4.63 -1.96
CA GLU A 113 5.05 5.73 -1.99
C GLU A 113 5.47 6.13 -0.58
N LYS A 114 6.77 6.08 -0.30
CA LYS A 114 7.32 6.60 0.96
C LYS A 114 7.25 8.13 0.93
N ARG A 115 6.40 8.74 1.76
CA ARG A 115 6.42 10.19 1.97
C ARG A 115 7.73 10.59 2.63
N THR A 116 8.46 11.52 2.02
CA THR A 116 9.65 12.11 2.64
C THR A 116 9.22 12.85 3.90
N PRO A 117 9.79 12.55 5.08
CA PRO A 117 9.49 13.31 6.28
C PRO A 117 9.87 14.78 6.07
N ALA A 118 8.97 15.69 6.45
CA ALA A 118 9.25 17.12 6.40
C ALA A 118 10.50 17.44 7.23
N PRO A 119 11.39 18.34 6.76
CA PRO A 119 12.61 18.67 7.49
C PRO A 119 12.23 19.16 8.89
N ALA A 120 12.83 18.56 9.93
CA ALA A 120 12.63 18.97 11.30
C ALA A 120 13.06 20.44 11.45
N ALA A 121 12.14 21.30 11.88
CA ALA A 121 12.46 22.68 12.20
C ALA A 121 13.56 22.70 13.27
N SER A 122 14.67 23.36 12.95
CA SER A 122 15.81 23.50 13.85
C SER A 122 15.35 24.18 15.14
N ALA A 123 15.33 23.44 16.25
CA ALA A 123 15.06 24.01 17.56
C ALA A 123 16.23 24.92 17.94
N ALA A 124 16.06 26.23 17.71
CA ALA A 124 17.00 27.24 18.16
C ALA A 124 17.12 27.18 19.70
N SER A 125 18.24 26.66 20.18
CA SER A 125 18.61 26.68 21.59
C SER A 125 18.88 28.14 22.02
N GLY A 126 17.87 28.76 22.61
CA GLY A 126 17.99 30.05 23.27
C GLY A 126 18.84 29.95 24.54
N VAL A 127 20.16 30.03 24.39
CA VAL A 127 21.08 30.30 25.51
C VAL A 127 20.86 31.75 25.96
N LYS A 128 20.04 31.94 27.00
CA LYS A 128 20.01 33.20 27.76
C LYS A 128 21.27 33.26 28.62
N LYS A 129 22.30 33.98 28.15
CA LYS A 129 23.42 34.43 29.01
C LYS A 129 22.88 35.47 30.01
N SER A 130 22.61 35.06 31.24
CA SER A 130 22.52 36.00 32.37
C SER A 130 23.90 36.58 32.62
N LYS A 131 24.03 37.87 32.39
CA LYS A 131 25.21 38.68 32.68
C LYS A 131 24.98 39.29 34.07
N GLU A 132 25.44 38.60 35.11
CA GLU A 132 25.54 39.21 36.45
C GLU A 132 26.86 39.99 36.49
N LYS A 133 26.78 41.27 36.85
CA LYS A 133 27.87 42.26 36.83
C LYS A 133 28.34 42.46 38.28
N PRO A 134 29.66 42.68 38.52
CA PRO A 134 30.23 42.81 39.87
C PRO A 134 29.73 44.05 40.63
#